data_AF-A0A922CP72-F1
#
_entry.id   AF-A0A922CP72-F1
#
_cell.length_a   1.000
_cell.length_b   1.000
_cell.length_c   1.000
_cell.angle_alpha   90.00
_cell.angle_beta   90.00
_cell.angle_gamma   90.00
#
_symmetry.space_group_name_H-M   'P 1'
#
loop_
_entity.id
_entity.type
_entity.pdbx_description
1 polymer ?
#
loop_
_entity_poly.entity_id
_entity_poly.type
_entity_poly.pdbx_seq_one_letter_code
_entity_poly.pdbx_strand_id
1 'polypeptide(L)'
;MGTRILQKLIVPVIINSYKYQTHKIRPIERIVCAHSLGFTNIRNYAKSKDKGKDKKSKGKVEINPTMISELVPVEKLKERSNAAIDKMKDDFAKHLSLRSTTGSIETLAVKFEGKDYELQELAQIVRKNPKTIVINFASFPQAIPDALKSINSSGLNLNPQQDGTTLYVPVPKVTKEHREALAKNAKALYIKCRDALKEVQNEYIKKVKKQTGVSEDTIFSVTKQINAMCEKYQMEAKAVFDAKHVELVGK
;
A
#
# COMPACT_ATOMS: atom_id res chain seq x y z
N MET A 1 -25.29 33.73 -54.24
CA MET A 1 -24.22 34.71 -54.55
C MET A 1 -23.95 35.51 -53.29
N GLY A 2 -22.70 35.60 -52.85
CA GLY A 2 -22.32 36.37 -51.66
C GLY A 2 -21.13 35.76 -50.95
N THR A 3 -19.95 35.91 -51.54
CA THR A 3 -18.66 35.77 -50.85
C THR A 3 -18.58 36.79 -49.71
N ARG A 4 -17.89 36.47 -48.61
CA ARG A 4 -16.87 37.33 -47.97
C ARG A 4 -16.35 36.81 -46.61
N ILE A 5 -15.03 36.61 -46.62
CA ILE A 5 -14.04 37.11 -45.65
C ILE A 5 -13.83 36.31 -44.35
N LEU A 6 -12.73 35.55 -44.43
CA LEU A 6 -11.86 35.06 -43.37
C LEU A 6 -11.48 36.16 -42.36
N GLN A 7 -11.53 35.83 -41.07
CA GLN A 7 -10.68 36.47 -40.07
C GLN A 7 -9.99 35.39 -39.23
N LYS A 8 -8.74 35.09 -39.62
CA LYS A 8 -7.83 34.24 -38.85
C LYS A 8 -7.45 34.97 -37.56
N LEU A 9 -7.87 34.43 -36.43
CA LEU A 9 -7.34 34.79 -35.11
C LEU A 9 -5.89 34.31 -35.02
N ILE A 10 -4.95 35.26 -35.11
CA ILE A 10 -3.53 35.08 -34.90
C ILE A 10 -3.28 35.14 -33.40
N VAL A 11 -2.88 34.01 -32.80
CA VAL A 11 -2.40 33.95 -31.42
C VAL A 11 -0.87 34.08 -31.47
N PRO A 12 -0.25 35.08 -30.82
CA PRO A 12 1.20 35.23 -30.84
C PRO A 12 1.87 34.20 -29.92
N VAL A 13 2.74 33.38 -30.50
CA VAL A 13 3.66 32.48 -29.78
C VAL A 13 4.76 33.33 -29.14
N ILE A 14 4.84 33.31 -27.81
CA ILE A 14 5.90 33.95 -27.03
C ILE A 14 7.17 33.10 -27.18
N ILE A 15 8.05 33.50 -28.10
CA ILE A 15 9.39 32.92 -28.25
C ILE A 15 10.31 33.65 -27.28
N ASN A 16 10.68 32.96 -26.21
CA ASN A 16 11.64 33.43 -25.20
C ASN A 16 13.07 33.35 -25.77
N SER A 17 13.55 34.45 -26.34
CA SER A 17 14.91 34.60 -26.88
C SER A 17 15.89 34.96 -25.76
N TYR A 18 16.64 33.98 -25.25
CA TYR A 18 17.80 34.24 -24.38
C TYR A 18 18.91 34.93 -25.18
N LYS A 19 19.20 36.18 -24.80
CA LYS A 19 20.29 37.02 -25.31
C LYS A 19 21.65 36.38 -24.99
N TYR A 20 22.43 36.05 -26.02
CA TYR A 20 23.87 35.86 -25.87
C TYR A 20 24.57 37.21 -26.04
N GLN A 21 25.26 37.67 -24.98
CA GLN A 21 26.12 38.85 -25.03
C GLN A 21 27.38 38.55 -25.86
N THR A 22 27.48 39.19 -27.02
CA THR A 22 28.72 39.22 -27.81
C THR A 22 29.63 40.31 -27.24
N HIS A 23 30.67 39.91 -26.51
CA HIS A 23 31.70 40.86 -26.07
C HIS A 23 32.64 41.23 -27.22
N LYS A 24 32.84 42.53 -27.39
CA LYS A 24 33.66 43.20 -28.41
C LYS A 24 35.12 42.77 -28.31
N ILE A 25 35.70 42.42 -29.46
CA ILE A 25 37.14 42.23 -29.66
C ILE A 25 37.80 43.63 -29.69
N ARG A 26 38.86 43.84 -28.90
CA ARG A 26 39.81 44.96 -29.08
C ARG A 26 41.21 44.39 -29.38
N PRO A 27 41.97 44.99 -30.30
CA PRO A 27 43.24 44.44 -30.73
C PRO A 27 44.43 44.97 -29.90
N ILE A 28 45.45 44.12 -29.80
CA ILE A 28 46.88 44.39 -29.56
C ILE A 28 47.25 44.93 -28.16
N GLU A 29 47.88 44.07 -27.37
CA GLU A 29 49.10 44.44 -26.65
C GLU A 29 49.96 43.20 -26.33
N ARG A 30 51.25 43.46 -26.12
CA ARG A 30 52.44 42.65 -26.38
C ARG A 30 52.52 41.28 -25.70
N ILE A 31 53.17 40.37 -26.42
CA ILE A 31 53.79 39.12 -25.95
C ILE A 31 54.72 39.43 -24.78
N VAL A 32 54.47 38.80 -23.63
CA VAL A 32 55.51 38.45 -22.65
C VAL A 32 55.28 37.00 -22.26
N CYS A 33 56.15 36.13 -22.76
CA CYS A 33 56.26 34.75 -22.30
C CYS A 33 56.79 34.75 -20.86
N ALA A 34 55.98 34.26 -19.92
CA ALA A 34 56.47 33.80 -18.62
C ALA A 34 56.07 32.33 -18.47
N HIS A 35 57.09 31.46 -18.49
CA HIS A 35 56.98 30.06 -18.19
C HIS A 35 56.51 29.87 -16.75
N SER A 36 55.32 29.30 -16.56
CA SER A 36 55.06 28.44 -15.40
C SER A 36 54.31 27.20 -15.88
N LEU A 37 55.00 26.07 -15.85
CA LEU A 37 54.48 24.76 -16.22
C LEU A 37 53.52 24.29 -15.12
N GLY A 38 52.28 24.79 -15.16
CA GLY A 38 51.17 24.21 -14.42
C GLY A 38 50.56 23.07 -15.21
N PHE A 39 51.12 21.87 -15.12
CA PHE A 39 50.45 20.65 -15.58
C PHE A 39 49.18 20.42 -14.75
N THR A 40 48.07 21.01 -15.15
CA THR A 40 46.75 20.56 -14.66
C THR A 40 46.41 19.28 -15.40
N ASN A 41 46.63 18.14 -14.73
CA ASN A 41 46.15 16.84 -15.19
C ASN A 41 44.61 16.83 -15.12
N ILE A 42 43.95 17.36 -16.14
CA ILE A 42 42.51 17.18 -16.33
C ILE A 42 42.32 15.75 -16.83
N ARG A 43 41.90 14.86 -15.92
CA ARG A 43 41.42 13.52 -16.26
C ARG A 43 40.13 13.65 -17.06
N ASN A 44 40.25 13.66 -18.39
CA ASN A 44 39.10 13.46 -19.28
C ASN A 44 38.63 12.01 -19.14
N TYR A 45 37.63 11.76 -18.30
CA TYR A 45 36.95 10.47 -18.27
C TYR A 45 36.28 10.24 -19.62
N ALA A 46 36.76 9.24 -20.36
CA ALA A 46 36.04 8.74 -21.53
C ALA A 46 34.64 8.30 -21.08
N LYS A 47 33.59 8.96 -21.59
CA LYS A 47 32.21 8.49 -21.39
C LYS A 47 32.15 7.07 -21.96
N SER A 48 31.99 6.09 -21.08
CA SER A 48 31.67 4.73 -21.50
C SER A 48 30.41 4.79 -22.35
N LYS A 49 30.44 4.16 -23.53
CA LYS A 49 29.25 3.91 -24.34
C LYS A 49 28.15 3.36 -23.42
N ASP A 50 27.08 4.13 -23.27
CA ASP A 50 25.91 3.74 -22.49
C ASP A 50 25.33 2.51 -23.18
N LYS A 51 25.73 1.32 -22.72
CA LYS A 51 24.98 0.11 -23.02
C LYS A 51 23.71 0.27 -22.21
N GLY A 52 22.74 0.95 -22.80
CA GLY A 52 21.35 0.89 -22.36
C GLY A 52 21.08 -0.57 -22.11
N LYS A 53 20.90 -0.94 -20.84
CA LYS A 53 20.41 -2.26 -20.49
C LYS A 53 19.02 -2.29 -21.08
N ASP A 54 18.90 -2.83 -22.30
CA ASP A 54 17.64 -3.34 -22.78
C ASP A 54 17.16 -4.25 -21.66
N LYS A 55 16.11 -3.82 -20.96
CA LYS A 55 15.42 -4.64 -19.98
C LYS A 55 14.82 -5.78 -20.78
N LYS A 56 15.64 -6.80 -21.05
CA LYS A 56 15.21 -8.09 -21.57
C LYS A 56 14.14 -8.53 -20.59
N SER A 57 12.88 -8.42 -21.02
CA SER A 57 11.75 -8.84 -20.21
C SER A 57 12.07 -10.24 -19.73
N LYS A 58 12.05 -10.46 -18.41
CA LYS A 58 12.25 -11.82 -17.87
C LYS A 58 11.21 -12.68 -18.59
N GLY A 59 11.66 -13.56 -19.49
CA GLY A 59 10.76 -14.42 -20.26
C GLY A 59 9.82 -15.13 -19.29
N LYS A 60 8.53 -15.14 -19.60
CA LYS A 60 7.50 -15.77 -18.79
C LYS A 60 7.93 -17.21 -18.57
N VAL A 61 8.24 -17.57 -17.33
CA VAL A 61 8.68 -18.92 -17.00
C VAL A 61 7.46 -19.81 -17.05
N GLU A 62 7.41 -20.71 -18.02
CA GLU A 62 6.40 -21.76 -18.05
C GLU A 62 6.62 -22.70 -16.86
N ILE A 63 5.55 -22.92 -16.09
CA ILE A 63 5.57 -23.75 -14.89
C ILE A 63 5.13 -25.13 -15.32
N ASN A 64 6.05 -26.10 -15.30
CA ASN A 64 5.76 -27.49 -15.64
C ASN A 64 5.50 -28.27 -14.34
N PRO A 65 4.23 -28.52 -13.98
CA PRO A 65 3.87 -29.02 -12.65
C PRO A 65 4.47 -30.40 -12.34
N THR A 66 4.64 -31.25 -13.35
CA THR A 66 5.21 -32.60 -13.25
C THR A 66 6.67 -32.61 -12.80
N MET A 67 7.50 -31.69 -13.30
CA MET A 67 8.92 -31.61 -12.91
C MET A 67 9.12 -31.10 -11.48
N ILE A 68 8.22 -30.23 -10.98
CA ILE A 68 8.32 -29.70 -9.62
C ILE A 68 7.82 -30.73 -8.61
N SER A 69 6.71 -31.43 -8.92
CA SER A 69 6.07 -32.38 -8.00
C SER A 69 6.98 -33.55 -7.61
N GLU A 70 7.90 -33.94 -8.49
CA GLU A 70 8.83 -35.05 -8.24
C GLU A 70 9.88 -34.70 -7.18
N LEU A 71 10.29 -33.42 -7.10
CA LEU A 71 11.39 -32.97 -6.24
C LEU A 71 10.93 -32.23 -4.99
N VAL A 72 9.74 -31.62 -5.03
CA VAL A 72 9.19 -30.81 -3.93
C VAL A 72 7.68 -31.03 -3.81
N PRO A 73 7.14 -31.18 -2.57
CA PRO A 73 5.70 -31.14 -2.36
C PRO A 73 5.14 -29.74 -2.64
N VAL A 74 4.67 -29.53 -3.87
CA VAL A 74 4.13 -28.25 -4.36
C VAL A 74 2.91 -27.80 -3.57
N GLU A 75 2.05 -28.74 -3.16
CA GLU A 75 0.84 -28.43 -2.41
C GLU A 75 1.16 -27.76 -1.06
N LYS A 76 2.17 -28.25 -0.34
CA LYS A 76 2.63 -27.64 0.92
C LYS A 76 3.21 -26.24 0.73
N LEU A 77 3.82 -25.96 -0.42
CA LEU A 77 4.31 -24.61 -0.77
C LEU A 77 3.14 -23.64 -0.99
N LYS A 78 2.12 -24.09 -1.74
CA LYS A 78 0.90 -23.30 -2.01
C LYS A 78 0.13 -23.02 -0.72
N GLU A 79 -0.10 -24.05 0.10
CA GLU A 79 -0.79 -23.94 1.39
C GLU A 79 -0.13 -22.93 2.32
N ARG A 80 1.20 -23.02 2.50
CA ARG A 80 1.94 -22.06 3.35
C ARG A 80 1.90 -20.64 2.79
N SER A 81 1.95 -20.50 1.47
CA SER A 81 1.88 -19.17 0.82
C SER A 81 0.50 -18.55 0.98
N ASN A 82 -0.56 -19.33 0.78
CA ASN A 82 -1.95 -18.91 1.00
C ASN A 82 -2.18 -18.54 2.47
N ALA A 83 -1.73 -19.37 3.41
CA ALA A 83 -1.85 -19.10 4.83
C ALA A 83 -1.18 -17.78 5.26
N ALA A 84 -0.06 -17.40 4.63
CA ALA A 84 0.58 -16.11 4.88
C ALA A 84 -0.30 -14.94 4.39
N ILE A 85 -0.90 -15.08 3.20
CA ILE A 85 -1.81 -14.08 2.62
C ILE A 85 -3.08 -13.96 3.46
N ASP A 86 -3.66 -15.08 3.90
CA ASP A 86 -4.90 -15.08 4.68
C ASP A 86 -4.70 -14.48 6.06
N LYS A 87 -3.58 -14.79 6.75
CA LYS A 87 -3.19 -14.08 7.97
C LYS A 87 -3.09 -12.56 7.77
N MET A 88 -2.49 -12.12 6.66
CA MET A 88 -2.43 -10.69 6.33
C MET A 88 -3.83 -10.08 6.13
N LYS A 89 -4.75 -10.79 5.47
CA LYS A 89 -6.14 -10.33 5.29
C LYS A 89 -6.87 -10.23 6.63
N ASP A 90 -6.69 -11.20 7.52
CA ASP A 90 -7.28 -11.20 8.85
C ASP A 90 -6.75 -10.03 9.70
N ASP A 91 -5.44 -9.79 9.65
CA ASP A 91 -4.82 -8.65 10.34
C ASP A 91 -5.34 -7.32 9.80
N PHE A 92 -5.55 -7.22 8.48
CA PHE A 92 -6.16 -6.04 7.86
C PHE A 92 -7.60 -5.84 8.33
N ALA A 93 -8.40 -6.90 8.43
CA ALA A 93 -9.79 -6.82 8.90
C ALA A 93 -9.87 -6.36 10.36
N LYS A 94 -8.97 -6.86 11.22
CA LYS A 94 -8.94 -6.55 12.65
C LYS A 94 -8.40 -5.14 12.96
N HIS A 95 -7.32 -4.73 12.31
CA HIS A 95 -6.56 -3.55 12.73
C HIS A 95 -6.73 -2.32 11.82
N LEU A 96 -7.21 -2.50 10.59
CA LEU A 96 -7.21 -1.42 9.58
C LEU A 96 -8.61 -0.96 9.17
N SER A 97 -9.60 -1.11 10.05
CA SER A 97 -10.96 -0.64 9.78
C SER A 97 -11.09 0.86 10.02
N LEU A 98 -11.46 1.61 8.98
CA LEU A 98 -11.86 3.02 9.08
C LEU A 98 -13.22 3.23 9.77
N ARG A 99 -14.03 2.17 9.84
CA ARG A 99 -15.42 2.18 10.34
C ARG A 99 -15.58 1.45 11.67
N SER A 100 -14.47 1.13 12.35
CA SER A 100 -14.47 0.36 13.59
C SER A 100 -15.40 0.92 14.67
N THR A 101 -15.70 2.21 14.66
CA THR A 101 -16.62 2.81 15.64
C THR A 101 -17.98 2.12 15.72
N THR A 102 -18.56 1.62 14.62
CA THR A 102 -19.86 0.93 14.70
C THR A 102 -19.73 -0.48 15.30
N GLY A 103 -18.80 -1.30 14.80
CA GLY A 103 -18.59 -2.65 15.34
C GLY A 103 -18.08 -2.65 16.78
N SER A 104 -17.24 -1.67 17.16
CA SER A 104 -16.78 -1.52 18.54
C SER A 104 -17.88 -1.08 19.51
N ILE A 105 -18.91 -0.38 19.03
CA ILE A 105 -20.09 -0.03 19.82
C ILE A 105 -21.01 -1.25 19.97
N GLU A 106 -21.14 -2.08 18.94
CA GLU A 106 -21.97 -3.31 18.97
C GLU A 106 -21.47 -4.31 20.02
N THR A 107 -20.17 -4.58 20.08
CA THR A 107 -19.53 -5.52 21.02
C THR A 107 -19.26 -4.94 22.41
N LEU A 108 -19.82 -3.78 22.72
CA LEU A 108 -19.54 -3.06 23.96
C LEU A 108 -20.31 -3.69 25.12
N ALA A 109 -19.61 -4.08 26.18
CA ALA A 109 -20.22 -4.68 27.36
C ALA A 109 -20.96 -3.64 28.22
N VAL A 110 -22.24 -3.90 28.45
CA VAL A 110 -23.13 -3.07 29.27
C VAL A 110 -23.60 -3.87 30.47
N LYS A 111 -23.44 -3.30 31.66
CA LYS A 111 -23.97 -3.87 32.89
C LYS A 111 -25.43 -3.49 33.03
N PHE A 112 -26.32 -4.46 32.84
CA PHE A 112 -27.75 -4.28 33.02
C PHE A 112 -28.27 -5.32 34.01
N GLU A 113 -28.96 -4.88 35.05
CA GLU A 113 -29.56 -5.74 36.10
C GLU A 113 -28.56 -6.75 36.72
N GLY A 114 -27.30 -6.35 36.89
CA GLY A 114 -26.27 -7.17 37.53
C GLY A 114 -25.60 -8.22 36.63
N LYS A 115 -25.92 -8.24 35.33
CA LYS A 115 -25.26 -9.08 34.32
C LYS A 115 -24.62 -8.22 33.24
N ASP A 116 -23.57 -8.75 32.61
CA ASP A 116 -22.93 -8.14 31.46
C ASP A 116 -23.63 -8.64 30.18
N TYR A 117 -24.09 -7.69 29.36
CA TYR A 117 -24.70 -7.93 28.05
C TYR A 117 -23.96 -7.16 26.97
N GLU A 118 -24.01 -7.62 25.73
CA GLU A 118 -23.53 -6.79 24.61
C GLU A 118 -24.57 -5.73 24.25
N LEU A 119 -24.11 -4.55 23.83
CA LEU A 119 -25.02 -3.45 23.48
C LEU A 119 -25.97 -3.84 22.33
N GLN A 120 -25.51 -4.69 21.41
CA GLN A 120 -26.32 -5.23 20.32
C GLN A 120 -27.53 -6.07 20.81
N GLU A 121 -27.44 -6.71 21.98
CA GLU A 121 -28.52 -7.52 22.54
C GLU A 121 -29.60 -6.66 23.19
N LEU A 122 -29.20 -5.51 23.75
CA LEU A 122 -30.09 -4.59 24.45
C LEU A 122 -30.76 -3.58 23.50
N ALA A 123 -30.13 -3.29 22.35
CA ALA A 123 -30.57 -2.23 21.44
C ALA A 123 -30.27 -2.52 19.97
N GLN A 124 -31.09 -1.94 19.09
CA GLN A 124 -30.85 -1.98 17.66
C GLN A 124 -29.92 -0.82 17.24
N ILE A 125 -28.77 -1.15 16.68
CA ILE A 125 -27.78 -0.17 16.22
C ILE A 125 -27.93 0.03 14.71
N VAL A 126 -28.21 1.26 14.29
CA VAL A 126 -28.41 1.63 12.88
C VAL A 126 -27.59 2.87 12.54
N ARG A 127 -26.85 2.79 11.42
CA ARG A 127 -26.10 3.94 10.92
C ARG A 127 -26.98 4.83 10.04
N LYS A 128 -27.53 5.91 10.60
CA LYS A 128 -28.35 6.89 9.86
C LYS A 128 -27.50 7.73 8.89
N ASN A 129 -26.36 8.23 9.35
CA ASN A 129 -25.44 9.05 8.54
C ASN A 129 -23.99 8.58 8.75
N PRO A 130 -23.05 8.89 7.84
CA PRO A 130 -21.64 8.58 8.06
C PRO A 130 -21.07 9.14 9.36
N LYS A 131 -21.65 10.23 9.87
CA LYS A 131 -21.26 10.95 11.09
C LYS A 131 -22.13 10.64 12.32
N THR A 132 -23.21 9.88 12.17
CA THR A 132 -24.17 9.68 13.27
C THR A 132 -24.68 8.25 13.27
N ILE A 133 -24.45 7.57 14.39
CA ILE A 133 -25.02 6.26 14.69
C ILE A 133 -26.24 6.48 15.58
N VAL A 134 -27.29 5.70 15.33
CA VAL A 134 -28.54 5.73 16.06
C VAL A 134 -28.68 4.40 16.78
N ILE A 135 -28.86 4.44 18.10
CA ILE A 135 -29.04 3.27 18.93
C ILE A 135 -30.47 3.34 19.49
N ASN A 136 -31.30 2.37 19.12
CA ASN A 136 -32.71 2.33 19.49
C ASN A 136 -32.94 1.29 20.59
N PHE A 137 -33.41 1.75 21.76
CA PHE A 137 -33.69 0.94 22.94
C PHE A 137 -35.19 0.63 23.11
N ALA A 138 -35.95 0.53 22.03
CA ALA A 138 -37.40 0.27 22.08
C ALA A 138 -37.79 -0.92 22.97
N SER A 139 -36.96 -1.97 23.03
CA SER A 139 -37.19 -3.16 23.86
C SER A 139 -36.89 -2.94 25.35
N PHE A 140 -35.86 -2.14 25.66
CA PHE A 140 -35.33 -1.97 27.02
C PHE A 140 -34.96 -0.51 27.31
N PRO A 141 -35.93 0.40 27.51
CA PRO A 141 -35.65 1.81 27.78
C PRO A 141 -34.91 2.02 29.11
N GLN A 142 -35.01 1.07 30.04
CA GLN A 142 -34.32 1.12 31.35
C GLN A 142 -32.80 0.91 31.23
N ALA A 143 -32.31 0.35 30.11
CA ALA A 143 -30.89 0.08 29.89
C ALA A 143 -30.10 1.30 29.37
N ILE A 144 -30.79 2.37 28.94
CA ILE A 144 -30.19 3.61 28.42
C ILE A 144 -29.14 4.23 29.36
N PRO A 145 -29.40 4.45 30.67
CA PRO A 145 -28.41 5.08 31.55
C PRO A 145 -27.13 4.24 31.71
N ASP A 146 -27.24 2.91 31.70
CA ASP A 146 -26.08 2.03 31.83
C ASP A 146 -25.31 1.94 30.52
N ALA A 147 -26.00 1.93 29.37
CA ALA A 147 -25.38 2.05 28.06
C ALA A 147 -24.62 3.37 27.91
N LEU A 148 -25.17 4.50 28.38
CA LEU A 148 -24.49 5.81 28.37
C LEU A 148 -23.19 5.78 29.18
N LYS A 149 -23.21 5.19 30.39
CA LYS A 149 -22.01 5.03 31.21
C LYS A 149 -20.97 4.15 30.52
N SER A 150 -21.40 3.00 29.98
CA SER A 150 -20.49 2.08 29.30
C SER A 150 -19.86 2.72 28.05
N ILE A 151 -20.63 3.44 27.22
CA ILE A 151 -20.12 4.17 26.06
C ILE A 151 -19.08 5.22 26.48
N ASN A 152 -19.34 6.00 27.54
CA ASN A 152 -18.39 6.99 28.04
C ASN A 152 -17.12 6.36 28.62
N SER A 153 -17.24 5.20 29.29
CA SER A 153 -16.09 4.47 29.86
C SER A 153 -15.26 3.68 28.85
N SER A 154 -15.81 3.40 27.65
CA SER A 154 -15.17 2.55 26.64
C SER A 154 -13.90 3.12 25.99
N GLY A 155 -13.56 4.38 26.30
CA GLY A 155 -12.41 5.08 25.72
C GLY A 155 -12.60 5.50 24.25
N LEU A 156 -13.81 5.34 23.70
CA LEU A 156 -14.15 5.77 22.34
C LEU A 156 -14.28 7.30 22.19
N ASN A 157 -14.32 8.04 23.31
CA ASN A 157 -14.42 9.51 23.35
C ASN A 157 -15.59 10.05 22.49
N LEU A 158 -16.73 9.37 22.55
CA LEU A 158 -17.96 9.75 21.85
C LEU A 158 -18.90 10.46 22.84
N ASN A 159 -19.67 11.43 22.36
CA ASN A 159 -20.65 12.14 23.18
C ASN A 159 -22.09 11.77 22.76
N PRO A 160 -22.65 10.67 23.29
CA PRO A 160 -24.02 10.26 22.97
C PRO A 160 -25.08 11.26 23.47
N GLN A 161 -26.06 11.59 22.63
CA GLN A 161 -27.21 12.42 22.98
C GLN A 161 -28.47 11.57 23.03
N GLN A 162 -29.18 11.59 24.16
CA GLN A 162 -30.45 10.89 24.33
C GLN A 162 -31.62 11.71 23.77
N ASP A 163 -32.53 11.04 23.08
CA ASP A 163 -33.82 11.55 22.59
C ASP A 163 -34.90 10.48 22.82
N GLY A 164 -35.63 10.58 23.93
CA GLY A 164 -36.60 9.59 24.35
C GLY A 164 -35.98 8.19 24.52
N THR A 165 -36.40 7.25 23.67
CA THR A 165 -35.93 5.86 23.62
C THR A 165 -34.77 5.63 22.65
N THR A 166 -34.29 6.68 21.98
CA THR A 166 -33.24 6.62 20.97
C THR A 166 -32.02 7.41 21.42
N LEU A 167 -30.83 6.93 21.08
CA LEU A 167 -29.57 7.55 21.43
C LEU A 167 -28.75 7.83 20.16
N TYR A 168 -28.38 9.09 19.99
CA TYR A 168 -27.61 9.59 18.86
C TYR A 168 -26.14 9.69 19.22
N VAL A 169 -25.29 8.89 18.58
CA VAL A 169 -23.84 8.93 18.78
C VAL A 169 -23.19 9.67 17.61
N PRO A 170 -22.68 10.90 17.80
CA PRO A 170 -21.89 11.59 16.81
C PRO A 170 -20.51 10.92 16.70
N VAL A 171 -20.18 10.43 15.52
CA VAL A 171 -18.88 9.84 15.21
C VAL A 171 -17.95 10.95 14.71
N PRO A 172 -16.81 11.20 15.38
CA PRO A 172 -15.85 12.18 14.92
C PRO A 172 -15.30 11.78 13.53
N LYS A 173 -14.93 12.79 12.74
CA LYS A 173 -14.30 12.53 11.45
C LYS A 173 -12.91 11.94 11.68
N VAL A 174 -12.58 10.86 10.96
CA VAL A 174 -11.20 10.38 10.87
C VAL A 174 -10.34 11.47 10.23
N THR A 175 -9.35 11.97 10.98
CA THR A 175 -8.40 12.98 10.51
C THR A 175 -7.46 12.38 9.46
N LYS A 176 -6.85 13.24 8.64
CA LYS A 176 -5.85 12.81 7.65
C LYS A 176 -4.68 12.09 8.30
N GLU A 177 -4.20 12.61 9.43
CA GLU A 177 -3.11 12.02 10.23
C GLU A 177 -3.45 10.60 10.67
N HIS A 178 -4.69 10.34 11.12
CA HIS A 178 -5.11 9.00 11.52
C HIS A 178 -5.16 8.03 10.33
N ARG A 179 -5.64 8.49 9.17
CA ARG A 179 -5.62 7.68 7.93
C ARG A 179 -4.19 7.35 7.49
N GLU A 180 -3.28 8.31 7.57
CA GLU A 180 -1.86 8.10 7.27
C GLU A 180 -1.19 7.12 8.26
N ALA A 181 -1.55 7.19 9.55
CA ALA A 181 -1.09 6.22 10.55
C ALA A 181 -1.57 4.79 10.25
N LEU A 182 -2.85 4.63 9.89
CA LEU A 182 -3.39 3.33 9.46
C LEU A 182 -2.70 2.82 8.19
N ALA A 183 -2.44 3.68 7.20
CA ALA A 183 -1.72 3.32 6.00
C ALA A 183 -0.27 2.85 6.28
N LYS A 184 0.42 3.50 7.23
CA LYS A 184 1.75 3.06 7.71
C LYS A 184 1.67 1.68 8.37
N ASN A 185 0.67 1.43 9.21
CA ASN A 185 0.46 0.13 9.84
C ASN A 185 0.16 -0.96 8.79
N ALA A 186 -0.66 -0.65 7.79
CA ALA A 186 -0.94 -1.55 6.67
C ALA A 186 0.33 -1.97 5.94
N LYS A 187 1.22 -1.00 5.69
CA LYS A 187 2.51 -1.25 5.05
C LYS A 187 3.41 -2.15 5.90
N ALA A 188 3.44 -1.95 7.22
CA ALA A 188 4.21 -2.79 8.12
C ALA A 188 3.73 -4.25 8.11
N LEU A 189 2.41 -4.47 8.12
CA LEU A 189 1.81 -5.81 8.02
C LEU A 189 2.08 -6.47 6.66
N TYR A 190 1.99 -5.71 5.57
CA TYR A 190 2.37 -6.19 4.23
C TYR A 190 3.84 -6.62 4.16
N ILE A 191 4.76 -5.86 4.77
CA ILE A 191 6.19 -6.21 4.83
C ILE A 191 6.37 -7.55 5.55
N LYS A 192 5.70 -7.74 6.70
CA LYS A 192 5.74 -9.03 7.43
C LYS A 192 5.25 -10.19 6.56
N CYS A 193 4.14 -10.02 5.83
CA CYS A 193 3.63 -11.04 4.91
C CYS A 193 4.62 -11.34 3.77
N ARG A 194 5.22 -10.31 3.17
CA ARG A 194 6.21 -10.45 2.10
C ARG A 194 7.43 -11.21 2.61
N ASP A 195 7.91 -10.88 3.80
CA ASP A 195 9.09 -11.52 4.39
C ASP A 195 8.79 -12.99 4.73
N ALA A 196 7.59 -13.31 5.22
CA ALA A 196 7.13 -14.69 5.41
C ALA A 196 7.07 -15.48 4.08
N LEU A 197 6.57 -14.87 3.00
CA LEU A 197 6.59 -15.49 1.66
C LEU A 197 8.03 -15.73 1.17
N LYS A 198 8.97 -14.82 1.47
CA LYS A 198 10.39 -14.98 1.13
C LYS A 198 11.06 -16.07 1.94
N GLU A 199 10.71 -16.21 3.21
CA GLU A 199 11.21 -17.27 4.07
C GLU A 199 10.78 -18.64 3.56
N VAL A 200 9.48 -18.80 3.25
CA VAL A 200 8.94 -20.01 2.61
C VAL A 200 9.67 -20.31 1.30
N GLN A 201 9.82 -19.31 0.42
CA GLN A 201 10.57 -19.45 -0.84
C GLN A 201 12.00 -19.97 -0.60
N ASN A 202 12.73 -19.36 0.33
CA ASN A 202 14.11 -19.72 0.64
C ASN A 202 14.23 -21.13 1.25
N GLU A 203 13.30 -21.55 2.09
CA GLU A 203 13.25 -22.91 2.64
C GLU A 203 13.15 -23.96 1.53
N TYR A 204 12.24 -23.78 0.58
CA TYR A 204 12.03 -24.74 -0.50
C TYR A 204 13.21 -24.75 -1.50
N ILE A 205 13.79 -23.60 -1.82
CA ILE A 205 15.01 -23.55 -2.65
C ILE A 205 16.17 -24.28 -1.96
N LYS A 206 16.35 -24.10 -0.64
CA LYS A 206 17.37 -24.84 0.12
C LYS A 206 17.11 -26.35 0.10
N LYS A 207 15.84 -26.80 0.13
CA LYS A 207 15.50 -28.23 0.03
C LYS A 207 15.87 -28.80 -1.34
N VAL A 208 15.55 -28.10 -2.43
CA VAL A 208 15.92 -28.53 -3.79
C VAL A 208 17.44 -28.67 -3.93
N LYS A 209 18.20 -27.69 -3.44
CA LYS A 209 19.68 -27.71 -3.50
C LYS A 209 20.34 -28.80 -2.67
N LYS A 210 19.63 -29.38 -1.69
CA LYS A 210 20.15 -30.47 -0.84
C LYS A 210 19.87 -31.86 -1.42
N GLN A 211 19.03 -31.96 -2.45
CA GLN A 211 18.74 -33.25 -3.09
C GLN A 211 20.00 -33.76 -3.80
N THR A 212 20.37 -35.00 -3.53
CA THR A 212 21.49 -35.69 -4.19
C THR A 212 20.95 -36.57 -5.32
N GLY A 213 21.73 -36.75 -6.39
CA GLY A 213 21.36 -37.60 -7.52
C GLY A 213 20.51 -36.92 -8.61
N VAL A 214 20.38 -35.59 -8.59
CA VAL A 214 19.65 -34.80 -9.59
C VAL A 214 20.63 -33.94 -10.38
N SER A 215 20.41 -33.78 -11.69
CA SER A 215 21.22 -32.90 -12.54
C SER A 215 21.11 -31.42 -12.12
N GLU A 216 22.22 -30.69 -12.21
CA GLU A 216 22.28 -29.24 -11.89
C GLU A 216 21.31 -28.43 -12.77
N ASP A 217 21.13 -28.81 -14.03
CA ASP A 217 20.19 -28.15 -14.94
C ASP A 217 18.73 -28.30 -14.46
N THR A 218 18.39 -29.47 -13.91
CA THR A 218 17.07 -29.74 -13.33
C THR A 218 16.87 -28.91 -12.06
N ILE A 219 17.88 -28.84 -11.18
CA ILE A 219 17.86 -28.01 -9.96
C ILE A 219 17.65 -26.53 -10.32
N PHE A 220 18.37 -26.04 -11.33
CA PHE A 220 18.23 -24.67 -11.81
C PHE A 220 16.83 -24.39 -12.37
N SER A 221 16.31 -25.31 -13.19
CA SER A 221 14.97 -25.21 -13.78
C SER A 221 13.87 -25.18 -12.71
N VAL A 222 13.93 -26.10 -11.74
CA VAL A 222 12.96 -26.16 -10.63
C VAL A 222 13.05 -24.92 -9.74
N THR A 223 14.25 -24.44 -9.43
CA THR A 223 14.45 -23.20 -8.67
C THR A 223 13.80 -22.00 -9.38
N LYS A 224 13.95 -21.92 -10.71
CA LYS A 224 13.33 -20.87 -11.53
C LYS A 224 11.80 -20.95 -11.48
N GLN A 225 11.23 -22.16 -11.51
CA GLN A 225 9.79 -22.36 -11.43
C GLN A 225 9.24 -22.03 -10.03
N ILE A 226 9.91 -22.43 -8.95
CA ILE A 226 9.56 -22.02 -7.57
C ILE A 226 9.56 -20.50 -7.44
N ASN A 227 10.59 -19.84 -7.98
CA ASN A 227 10.66 -18.38 -7.98
C ASN A 227 9.47 -17.74 -8.70
N ALA A 228 9.12 -18.25 -9.88
CA ALA A 228 7.97 -17.77 -10.65
C ALA A 228 6.63 -17.99 -9.91
N MET A 229 6.46 -19.11 -9.20
CA MET A 229 5.29 -19.36 -8.37
C MET A 229 5.20 -18.38 -7.18
N CYS A 230 6.29 -18.21 -6.43
CA CYS A 230 6.32 -17.28 -5.30
C CYS A 230 6.17 -15.81 -5.75
N GLU A 231 6.66 -15.43 -6.93
CA GLU A 231 6.44 -14.10 -7.53
C GLU A 231 4.95 -13.84 -7.78
N LYS A 232 4.15 -14.85 -8.19
CA LYS A 232 2.69 -14.71 -8.32
C LYS A 232 2.01 -14.37 -6.99
N TYR A 233 2.31 -15.14 -5.93
CA TYR A 233 1.77 -14.86 -4.59
C TYR A 233 2.21 -13.51 -4.04
N GLN A 234 3.43 -13.05 -4.34
CA GLN A 234 3.89 -11.71 -3.97
C GLN A 234 3.09 -10.61 -4.71
N MET A 235 2.75 -10.82 -5.98
CA MET A 235 1.89 -9.91 -6.73
C MET A 235 0.46 -9.88 -6.17
N GLU A 236 -0.11 -11.03 -5.81
CA GLU A 236 -1.42 -11.14 -5.18
C GLU A 236 -1.44 -10.40 -3.83
N ALA A 237 -0.47 -10.66 -2.96
CA ALA A 237 -0.34 -9.96 -1.67
C ALA A 237 -0.23 -8.45 -1.86
N LYS A 238 0.54 -8.01 -2.88
CA LYS A 238 0.67 -6.59 -3.23
C LYS A 238 -0.66 -6.01 -3.72
N ALA A 239 -1.41 -6.71 -4.57
CA ALA A 239 -2.70 -6.26 -5.06
C ALA A 239 -3.71 -6.05 -3.91
N VAL A 240 -3.73 -6.98 -2.95
CA VAL A 240 -4.55 -6.86 -1.73
C VAL A 240 -4.13 -5.65 -0.89
N PHE A 241 -2.82 -5.45 -0.70
CA PHE A 241 -2.30 -4.27 0.00
C PHE A 241 -2.66 -2.96 -0.72
N ASP A 242 -2.46 -2.88 -2.03
CA ASP A 242 -2.73 -1.67 -2.82
C ASP A 242 -4.23 -1.31 -2.76
N ALA A 243 -5.11 -2.31 -2.87
CA ALA A 243 -6.55 -2.11 -2.71
C ALA A 243 -6.91 -1.53 -1.33
N LYS A 244 -6.34 -2.09 -0.25
CA LYS A 244 -6.54 -1.58 1.11
C LYS A 244 -5.91 -0.21 1.34
N HIS A 245 -4.75 0.05 0.77
CA HIS A 245 -4.09 1.34 0.90
C HIS A 245 -4.92 2.47 0.24
N VAL A 246 -5.52 2.21 -0.92
CA VAL A 246 -6.44 3.15 -1.59
C VAL A 246 -7.68 3.40 -0.73
N GLU A 247 -8.25 2.37 -0.10
CA GLU A 247 -9.37 2.50 0.83
C GLU A 247 -9.02 3.40 2.02
N LEU A 248 -7.83 3.22 2.61
CA LEU A 248 -7.38 3.94 3.80
C LEU A 248 -7.09 5.43 3.57
N VAL A 249 -6.33 5.74 2.53
CA VAL A 249 -5.92 7.13 2.26
C VAL A 249 -7.08 7.91 1.64
N GLY A 250 -7.92 7.24 0.84
CA GLY A 250 -8.91 7.90 -0.02
C GLY A 250 -8.22 8.72 -1.11
N LYS A 251 -8.91 8.93 -2.23
CA LYS A 251 -8.55 10.02 -3.14
C LYS A 251 -9.17 11.31 -2.65
#